data_AF-A0A3D3T581-F1
#
_entry.id   AF-A0A3D3T581-F1
#
_cell.length_a   1.000
_cell.length_b   1.000
_cell.length_c   1.000
_cell.angle_alpha   90.00
_cell.angle_beta   90.00
_cell.angle_gamma   90.00
#
_symmetry.space_group_name_H-M   'P 1'
#
loop_
_entity.id
_entity.type
_entity.pdbx_description
1 polymer ?
#
loop_
_entity_poly.entity_id
_entity_poly.type
_entity_poly.pdbx_seq_one_letter_code
_entity_poly.pdbx_strand_id
1 'polypeptide(L)'
;MKYAFIQQQGANHAITTLCRVLAVSPSGYYDWLGRPESSRARETRQLVHKIAACHRASRATYGSPRIHQDLVAMGERVSVNRVARLM
;
A
#
# COMPACT_ATOMS: atom_id res chain seq x y z
N MET A 1 10.48 3.60 -4.52
CA MET A 1 10.07 4.50 -5.64
C MET A 1 10.82 5.82 -5.51
N LYS A 2 11.39 6.36 -6.61
CA LYS A 2 12.21 7.60 -6.60
C LYS A 2 11.45 8.81 -6.02
N TYR A 3 10.19 9.01 -6.40
CA TYR A 3 9.38 10.14 -5.91
C TYR A 3 9.03 10.06 -4.43
N ALA A 4 8.80 8.86 -3.89
CA ALA A 4 8.57 8.67 -2.45
C ALA A 4 9.81 9.06 -1.62
N PHE A 5 11.01 8.75 -2.12
CA PHE A 5 12.25 9.19 -1.50
C PHE A 5 12.40 10.72 -1.56
N ILE A 6 12.08 11.35 -2.70
CA ILE A 6 12.08 12.82 -2.84
C ILE A 6 11.14 13.46 -1.82
N GLN A 7 9.94 12.91 -1.63
CA GLN A 7 8.98 13.40 -0.64
C GLN A 7 9.52 13.29 0.80
N GLN A 8 10.15 12.17 1.16
CA GLN A 8 10.74 11.97 2.48
C GLN A 8 11.91 12.93 2.77
N GLN A 9 12.71 13.25 1.76
CA GLN A 9 13.89 14.10 1.89
C GLN A 9 13.63 15.58 1.56
N GLY A 10 12.43 15.92 1.07
CA GLY A 10 12.08 17.27 0.64
C GLY A 10 12.06 18.32 1.76
N ALA A 11 12.02 17.88 3.02
CA ALA A 11 12.17 18.76 4.18
C ALA A 11 13.63 19.19 4.42
N ASN A 12 14.60 18.37 4.03
CA ASN A 12 16.02 18.59 4.28
C ASN A 12 16.77 19.11 3.04
N HIS A 13 16.22 18.90 1.85
CA HIS A 13 16.86 19.22 0.59
C HIS A 13 15.86 19.81 -0.42
N ALA A 14 16.35 20.70 -1.28
CA ALA A 14 15.54 21.24 -2.37
C ALA A 14 15.08 20.12 -3.32
N ILE A 15 13.78 20.10 -3.61
CA ILE A 15 13.14 19.11 -4.51
C ILE A 15 13.83 19.07 -5.87
N THR A 16 14.22 20.22 -6.42
CA THR A 16 14.93 20.34 -7.70
C THR A 16 16.28 19.64 -7.69
N THR A 17 17.03 19.74 -6.58
CA THR A 17 18.31 19.04 -6.39
C THR A 17 18.09 17.54 -6.33
N LEU A 18 17.12 17.07 -5.54
CA LEU A 18 16.80 15.64 -5.45
C LEU A 18 16.33 15.07 -6.79
N CYS A 19 15.52 15.82 -7.55
CA CYS A 19 15.09 15.43 -8.89
C CYS A 19 16.27 15.29 -9.86
N ARG A 20 17.22 16.23 -9.81
CA ARG A 20 18.44 16.18 -10.63
C ARG A 20 19.30 14.96 -10.27
N VAL A 21 19.56 14.74 -8.98
CA VAL A 21 20.38 13.60 -8.50
C VAL A 21 19.77 12.25 -8.89
N LEU A 22 18.44 12.13 -8.85
CA LEU A 22 17.73 10.89 -9.17
C LEU A 22 17.38 10.75 -10.65
N ALA A 23 17.78 11.72 -11.48
CA ALA A 23 17.48 11.81 -12.91
C ALA A 23 15.97 11.69 -13.20
N VAL A 24 15.16 12.51 -12.53
CA VAL A 24 13.69 12.62 -12.75
C VAL A 24 13.29 14.08 -12.95
N SER A 25 12.13 14.31 -13.57
CA SER A 25 11.62 15.68 -13.76
C SER A 25 10.90 16.19 -12.52
N PRO A 26 11.05 17.48 -12.16
CA PRO A 26 10.26 18.11 -11.11
C PRO A 26 8.75 18.08 -11.42
N SER A 27 8.35 18.27 -12.68
CA SER A 27 6.96 18.15 -13.11
C SER A 27 6.38 16.78 -12.82
N GLY A 28 7.12 15.71 -13.12
CA GLY A 28 6.71 14.34 -12.81
C GLY A 28 6.59 14.06 -11.32
N TYR A 29 7.39 14.73 -10.48
CA TYR A 29 7.25 14.67 -9.02
C TYR A 29 5.95 15.33 -8.55
N TYR A 30 5.63 16.55 -9.02
CA TYR A 30 4.40 17.22 -8.62
C TYR A 30 3.15 16.54 -9.16
N ASP A 31 3.19 16.01 -10.38
CA ASP A 31 2.13 15.16 -10.92
C ASP A 31 1.93 13.92 -10.04
N TRP A 32 3.02 13.26 -9.63
CA TRP A 32 2.95 12.13 -8.73
C TRP A 32 2.42 12.51 -7.34
N LEU A 33 2.77 13.68 -6.83
CA LEU A 33 2.31 14.19 -5.54
C LEU A 33 0.80 14.48 -5.54
N GLY A 34 0.28 15.02 -6.64
CA GLY A 34 -1.14 15.30 -6.83
C GLY A 34 -1.97 14.10 -7.30
N ARG A 35 -1.34 12.97 -7.65
CA ARG A 35 -2.07 11.79 -8.13
C ARG A 35 -2.92 11.20 -7.00
N PRO A 36 -4.26 11.12 -7.18
CA PRO A 36 -5.09 10.42 -6.23
C PRO A 36 -4.67 8.94 -6.21
N GLU A 37 -4.90 8.30 -5.08
CA GLU A 37 -4.66 6.88 -4.98
C GLU A 37 -5.50 6.13 -6.02
N SER A 38 -4.86 5.23 -6.77
CA SER A 38 -5.58 4.37 -7.71
C SER A 38 -6.62 3.52 -7.00
N SER A 39 -7.76 3.24 -7.64
CA SER A 39 -8.83 2.38 -7.08
C SER A 39 -8.29 1.05 -6.57
N ARG A 40 -7.34 0.44 -7.31
CA ARG A 40 -6.67 -0.81 -6.93
C ARG A 40 -5.85 -0.69 -5.65
N ALA A 41 -5.13 0.41 -5.47
CA ALA A 41 -4.36 0.65 -4.25
C ALA A 41 -5.30 0.88 -3.05
N ARG A 42 -6.40 1.62 -3.26
CA ARG A 42 -7.42 1.83 -2.24
C ARG A 42 -8.08 0.53 -1.80
N GLU A 43 -8.51 -0.31 -2.74
CA GLU A 43 -9.05 -1.66 -2.46
C GLU A 43 -8.03 -2.53 -1.73
N THR A 44 -6.76 -2.48 -2.14
CA THR A 44 -5.70 -3.23 -1.47
C THR A 44 -5.50 -2.76 -0.04
N ARG A 45 -5.51 -1.44 0.22
CA ARG A 45 -5.42 -0.91 1.59
C ARG A 45 -6.61 -1.36 2.44
N GLN A 46 -7.82 -1.29 1.90
CA GLN A 46 -9.03 -1.75 2.60
C GLN A 46 -8.94 -3.25 2.93
N LEU A 47 -8.47 -4.06 1.98
CA LEU A 47 -8.28 -5.49 2.18
C LEU A 47 -7.21 -5.80 3.24
N VAL A 48 -6.06 -5.11 3.21
CA VAL A 48 -5.01 -5.24 4.23
C VAL A 48 -5.56 -4.91 5.63
N HIS A 49 -6.40 -3.88 5.75
CA HIS A 49 -7.02 -3.53 7.02
C HIS A 49 -7.94 -4.64 7.54
N LYS A 50 -8.76 -5.25 6.67
CA LYS A 50 -9.63 -6.38 7.02
C LYS A 50 -8.83 -7.62 7.42
N ILE A 51 -7.76 -7.94 6.66
CA ILE A 51 -6.82 -9.03 6.98
C ILE A 51 -6.22 -8.82 8.38
N ALA A 52 -5.71 -7.62 8.67
CA ALA A 52 -5.12 -7.29 9.96
C ALA A 52 -6.14 -7.39 11.12
N ALA A 53 -7.39 -7.02 10.88
CA ALA A 53 -8.46 -7.18 11.86
C ALA A 53 -8.75 -8.66 12.17
N CYS A 54 -8.90 -9.50 11.14
CA CYS A 54 -9.12 -10.95 11.30
C CYS A 54 -7.93 -11.61 12.01
N HIS A 55 -6.70 -11.27 11.59
CA HIS A 55 -5.49 -11.78 12.20
C HIS A 55 -5.43 -11.43 13.70
N ARG A 56 -5.73 -10.17 14.06
CA ARG A 56 -5.77 -9.73 15.46
C ARG A 56 -6.88 -10.41 16.26
N ALA A 57 -8.08 -10.55 15.70
CA ALA A 57 -9.20 -11.25 16.33
C ALA A 57 -8.85 -12.72 16.66
N SER A 58 -8.07 -13.36 15.79
CA SER A 58 -7.56 -14.73 16.01
C SER A 58 -6.38 -14.83 16.98
N ARG A 59 -5.99 -13.74 17.65
CA ARG A 59 -4.76 -13.64 18.47
C ARG A 59 -3.50 -14.02 17.68
N ALA A 60 -3.43 -13.61 16.40
CA ALA A 60 -2.32 -13.88 15.50
C ALA A 60 -2.02 -15.38 15.26
N THR A 61 -3.01 -16.25 15.45
CA THR A 61 -2.84 -17.70 15.23
C THR A 61 -3.28 -18.15 13.85
N TYR A 62 -4.12 -17.37 13.16
CA TYR A 62 -4.67 -17.76 11.87
C TYR A 62 -3.72 -17.38 10.74
N GLY A 63 -3.36 -18.37 9.92
CA GLY A 63 -2.68 -18.14 8.64
C GLY A 63 -3.65 -17.75 7.53
N SER A 64 -3.11 -17.56 6.32
CA SER A 64 -3.86 -17.14 5.14
C SER A 64 -5.09 -17.99 4.79
N PRO A 65 -5.13 -19.34 4.98
CA PRO A 65 -6.32 -20.12 4.66
C PRO A 65 -7.50 -19.81 5.59
N ARG A 66 -7.25 -19.62 6.89
CA ARG A 66 -8.29 -19.32 7.89
C ARG A 66 -8.78 -17.88 7.78
N ILE A 67 -7.86 -16.92 7.60
CA ILE A 67 -8.24 -15.53 7.36
C ILE A 67 -9.04 -15.40 6.06
N HIS A 68 -8.70 -16.15 5.01
CA HIS A 68 -9.51 -16.19 3.80
C HIS A 68 -10.95 -16.66 4.08
N GLN A 69 -11.14 -17.69 4.92
CA GLN A 69 -12.49 -18.14 5.30
C GLN A 69 -13.26 -17.03 6.04
N ASP A 70 -12.60 -16.33 6.98
CA ASP A 70 -13.21 -15.21 7.70
C ASP A 70 -13.61 -14.08 6.74
N LEU A 71 -12.73 -13.74 5.79
CA LEU A 71 -13.01 -12.71 4.79
C LEU A 71 -14.16 -13.08 3.86
N VAL A 72 -14.23 -14.34 3.41
CA VAL A 72 -15.35 -14.85 2.60
C VAL A 72 -16.66 -14.82 3.40
N ALA A 73 -16.63 -15.16 4.69
CA ALA A 73 -17.80 -15.05 5.57
C ALA A 73 -18.25 -13.60 5.76
N MET A 74 -17.33 -12.63 5.70
CA MET A 74 -17.62 -11.19 5.68
C MET A 74 -18.08 -10.66 4.30
N GLY A 75 -18.18 -11.52 3.28
CA GLY A 75 -18.62 -11.16 1.94
C GLY A 75 -17.51 -10.70 0.97
N GLU A 76 -16.23 -10.81 1.38
CA GLU A 76 -15.11 -10.46 0.50
C GLU A 76 -14.85 -11.53 -0.57
N ARG A 77 -14.62 -11.09 -1.80
CA ARG A 77 -14.25 -11.96 -2.92
C ARG A 77 -12.75 -11.84 -3.20
N VAL A 78 -11.94 -12.62 -2.48
CA VAL A 78 -10.48 -12.62 -2.61
C VAL A 78 -9.95 -14.05 -2.63
N SER A 79 -8.83 -14.28 -3.33
CA SER A 79 -8.18 -15.59 -3.32
C SER A 79 -7.26 -15.77 -2.11
N VAL A 80 -7.09 -17.01 -1.66
CA VAL A 80 -6.13 -17.35 -0.58
C VAL A 80 -4.73 -16.84 -0.89
N ASN A 81 -4.27 -16.94 -2.15
CA ASN A 81 -2.96 -16.43 -2.57
C ASN A 81 -2.84 -14.91 -2.46
N ARG A 82 -3.94 -14.17 -2.72
CA ARG A 82 -3.96 -12.72 -2.53
C ARG A 82 -3.88 -12.36 -1.06
N VAL A 83 -4.54 -13.12 -0.18
CA VAL A 83 -4.44 -12.95 1.28
C VAL A 83 -3.02 -13.25 1.76
N ALA A 84 -2.43 -14.38 1.33
CA ALA A 84 -1.07 -14.78 1.70
C ALA A 84 -0.01 -13.75 1.29
N ARG A 85 -0.21 -13.04 0.17
CA ARG A 85 0.69 -11.97 -0.28
C ARG A 85 0.54 -10.67 0.52
N LEU A 86 -0.60 -10.45 1.16
CA LEU A 86 -0.96 -9.20 1.84
C LEU A 86 -0.92 -9.27 3.37
N MET A 87 -0.88 -10.48 3.92
CA MET A 87 -0.48 -10.74 5.32
C MET A 87 0.99 -10.46 5.51
#